data_AF-A0A943FDU2-F1
#
_entry.id   AF-A0A943FDU2-F1
#
_cell.length_a   1.000
_cell.length_b   1.000
_cell.length_c   1.000
_cell.angle_alpha   90.00
_cell.angle_beta   90.00
_cell.angle_gamma   90.00
#
_symmetry.space_group_name_H-M   'P 1'
#
loop_
_entity.id
_entity.type
_entity.pdbx_description
1 polymer ?
#
loop_
_entity_poly.entity_id
_entity_poly.type
_entity_poly.pdbx_seq_one_letter_code
_entity_poly.pdbx_strand_id
1 'polypeptide(L)'
;MKRTTNKYQKAYMTAKARVQEIESRQEAIEKKYISDNDIVNPDGSVPEFLYCMEDDAAFEKANDECAALISAAGLETELLSARSALKIAEDHLIAYGLSLAPAGVRATLEKAVQHNAATRAKVLDLAFRLDVSTVSA
;
A
#
# COMPACT_ATOMS: atom_id res chain seq x y z
N MET A 1 7.57 16.04 -23.82
CA MET A 1 6.27 15.39 -24.09
C MET A 1 5.62 15.07 -22.74
N LYS A 2 4.36 15.47 -22.48
CA LYS A 2 3.67 15.06 -21.24
C LYS A 2 3.30 13.59 -21.38
N ARG A 3 3.78 12.73 -20.47
CA ARG A 3 3.35 11.33 -20.39
C ARG A 3 1.83 11.30 -20.28
N THR A 4 1.18 10.54 -21.15
CA THR A 4 -0.27 10.34 -21.05
C THR A 4 -0.51 9.12 -20.18
N THR A 5 -1.50 9.20 -19.30
CA THR A 5 -1.85 8.13 -18.36
C THR A 5 -3.20 7.53 -18.74
N ASN A 6 -3.27 6.21 -18.89
CA ASN A 6 -4.52 5.52 -19.19
C ASN A 6 -5.38 5.29 -17.92
N LYS A 7 -6.59 4.74 -18.13
CA LYS A 7 -7.53 4.44 -17.05
C LYS A 7 -7.00 3.46 -16.00
N TYR A 8 -6.21 2.45 -16.40
CA TYR A 8 -5.66 1.43 -15.50
C TYR A 8 -4.56 1.99 -14.60
N GLN A 9 -3.65 2.79 -15.17
CA GLN A 9 -2.63 3.52 -14.42
C GLN A 9 -3.27 4.50 -13.43
N LYS A 10 -4.33 5.23 -13.83
CA LYS A 10 -5.09 6.12 -12.92
C LYS A 10 -5.77 5.37 -11.78
N ALA A 11 -6.42 4.24 -12.08
CA ALA A 11 -7.05 3.40 -11.07
C ALA A 11 -6.03 2.87 -10.04
N TYR A 12 -4.88 2.37 -10.51
CA TYR A 12 -3.79 1.93 -9.65
C TYR A 12 -3.28 3.06 -8.74
N MET A 13 -2.99 4.25 -9.28
CA MET A 13 -2.54 5.39 -8.48
C MET A 13 -3.57 5.80 -7.42
N THR A 14 -4.85 5.83 -7.79
CA THR A 14 -5.93 6.22 -6.88
C THR A 14 -6.07 5.21 -5.74
N ALA A 15 -6.06 3.92 -6.06
CA ALA A 15 -6.13 2.87 -5.05
C ALA A 15 -4.90 2.87 -4.13
N LYS A 16 -3.70 3.11 -4.68
CA LYS A 16 -2.46 3.22 -3.90
C LYS A 16 -2.50 4.42 -2.96
N ALA A 17 -2.94 5.57 -3.45
CA ALA A 17 -3.09 6.78 -2.63
C ALA A 17 -4.09 6.57 -1.48
N ARG A 18 -5.19 5.84 -1.72
CA ARG A 18 -6.17 5.54 -0.67
C ARG A 18 -5.59 4.66 0.45
N VAL A 19 -4.78 3.65 0.10
CA VAL A 19 -4.08 2.84 1.12
C VAL A 19 -3.15 3.71 1.95
N GLN A 20 -2.33 4.55 1.30
CA GLN A 20 -1.39 5.45 1.97
C GLN A 20 -2.10 6.45 2.89
N GLU A 21 -3.22 7.02 2.43
CA GLU A 21 -4.02 7.94 3.24
C GLU A 21 -4.55 7.27 4.53
N ILE A 22 -5.03 6.03 4.44
CA ILE A 22 -5.53 5.29 5.61
C ILE A 22 -4.39 4.94 6.56
N GLU A 23 -3.24 4.49 6.04
CA GLU A 23 -2.06 4.20 6.86
C GLU A 23 -1.57 5.47 7.59
N SER A 24 -1.52 6.63 6.92
CA SER A 24 -1.21 7.90 7.57
C SER A 24 -2.23 8.31 8.63
N ARG A 25 -3.52 7.97 8.47
CA ARG A 25 -4.54 8.21 9.51
C ARG A 25 -4.31 7.30 10.72
N GLN A 26 -3.89 6.05 10.53
CA GLN A 26 -3.54 5.14 11.62
C GLN A 26 -2.31 5.66 12.38
N GLU A 27 -1.25 6.05 11.68
CA GLU A 27 -0.06 6.65 12.28
C GLU A 27 -0.39 7.93 13.07
N ALA A 28 -1.33 8.76 12.57
CA ALA A 28 -1.75 9.96 13.27
C ALA A 28 -2.51 9.66 14.57
N ILE A 29 -3.31 8.59 14.61
CA ILE A 29 -3.96 8.12 15.84
C ILE A 29 -2.90 7.64 16.83
N GLU A 30 -1.93 6.86 16.38
CA GLU A 30 -0.85 6.34 17.22
C GLU A 30 -0.01 7.46 17.83
N LYS A 31 0.44 8.42 17.01
CA LYS A 31 1.21 9.57 17.49
C LYS A 31 0.43 10.43 18.46
N LYS A 32 -0.88 10.59 18.22
CA LYS A 32 -1.76 11.27 19.15
C LYS A 32 -1.88 10.50 20.46
N TYR A 33 -2.03 9.18 20.42
CA TYR A 33 -2.09 8.35 21.62
C TYR A 33 -0.80 8.45 22.46
N ILE A 34 0.38 8.41 21.82
CA ILE A 34 1.67 8.62 22.49
C ILE A 34 1.71 9.97 23.21
N SER A 35 1.30 11.03 22.51
CA SER A 35 1.29 12.39 23.07
C SER A 35 0.25 12.57 24.18
N ASP A 36 -0.96 12.03 24.02
CA ASP A 36 -2.07 12.21 24.97
C ASP A 36 -1.85 11.43 26.29
N ASN A 37 -0.99 10.40 26.28
CA ASN A 37 -0.66 9.57 27.43
C ASN A 37 0.73 9.85 28.03
N ASP A 38 1.41 10.91 27.57
CA ASP A 38 2.76 11.30 28.01
C ASP A 38 3.76 10.12 27.99
N ILE A 39 3.67 9.26 26.95
CA ILE A 39 4.53 8.08 26.84
C ILE A 39 5.97 8.53 26.57
N VAL A 40 6.88 8.09 27.43
CA VAL A 40 8.31 8.34 27.35
C VAL A 40 9.10 7.08 27.66
N ASN A 41 10.25 6.92 26.99
CA ASN A 41 11.22 5.87 27.27
C ASN A 41 12.02 6.18 28.54
N PRO A 42 12.74 5.19 29.11
CA PRO A 42 13.57 5.38 30.31
C PRO A 42 14.64 6.46 30.19
N ASP A 43 15.12 6.72 28.97
CA ASP A 43 16.08 7.80 28.66
C ASP A 43 15.43 9.19 28.56
N GLY A 44 14.10 9.27 28.73
CA GLY A 44 13.30 10.49 28.63
C GLY A 44 12.90 10.88 27.20
N SER A 45 13.23 10.08 26.19
CA SER A 45 12.80 10.31 24.81
C SER A 45 11.33 9.96 24.61
N VAL A 46 10.64 10.68 23.72
CA VAL A 46 9.29 10.30 23.26
C VAL A 46 9.44 9.33 22.09
N PRO A 47 8.89 8.12 22.14
CA PRO A 47 9.02 7.16 21.06
C PRO A 47 8.29 7.66 19.79
N GLU A 48 8.89 7.44 18.62
CA GLU A 48 8.28 7.86 17.34
C GLU A 48 7.02 7.04 17.00
N PHE A 49 7.02 5.77 17.41
CA PHE A 49 5.96 4.79 17.28
C PHE A 49 5.96 3.89 18.52
N LEU A 50 4.86 3.20 18.80
CA LEU A 50 4.72 2.32 19.96
C LEU A 50 5.76 1.21 19.96
N TYR A 51 6.12 0.66 18.81
CA TYR A 51 7.16 -0.38 18.72
C TYR A 51 8.58 0.13 19.10
N CYS A 52 8.76 1.45 19.23
CA CYS A 52 9.99 2.05 19.73
C CYS A 52 10.02 2.21 21.27
N MET A 53 8.99 1.74 21.97
CA MET A 53 8.97 1.68 23.43
C MET A 53 9.94 0.61 23.94
N GLU A 54 10.69 0.93 24.99
CA GLU A 54 11.67 -0.01 25.59
C GLU A 54 11.06 -0.92 26.67
N ASP A 55 9.92 -0.53 27.25
CA ASP A 55 9.20 -1.32 28.25
C ASP A 55 8.15 -2.21 27.57
N ASP A 56 8.44 -3.51 27.48
CA ASP A 56 7.56 -4.51 26.85
C ASP A 56 6.15 -4.54 27.47
N ALA A 57 6.03 -4.42 28.79
CA ALA A 57 4.73 -4.49 29.45
C ALA A 57 3.90 -3.23 29.19
N ALA A 58 4.55 -2.07 29.15
CA ALA A 58 3.90 -0.82 28.74
C ALA A 58 3.54 -0.85 27.25
N PHE A 59 4.40 -1.42 26.40
CA PHE A 59 4.15 -1.58 24.96
C PHE A 59 2.90 -2.42 24.70
N GLU A 60 2.78 -3.62 25.27
CA GLU A 60 1.64 -4.50 25.03
C GLU A 60 0.31 -3.81 25.38
N LYS A 61 0.27 -3.12 26.53
CA LYS A 61 -0.91 -2.35 26.94
C LYS A 61 -1.21 -1.21 25.97
N ALA A 62 -0.20 -0.42 25.61
CA ALA A 62 -0.36 0.72 24.71
C ALA A 62 -0.79 0.29 23.31
N ASN A 63 -0.25 -0.83 22.83
CA ASN A 63 -0.59 -1.43 21.55
C ASN A 63 -2.04 -1.91 21.52
N ASP A 64 -2.52 -2.59 22.55
CA ASP A 64 -3.92 -3.02 22.66
C ASP A 64 -4.90 -1.83 22.69
N GLU A 65 -4.60 -0.80 23.50
CA GLU A 65 -5.44 0.39 23.61
C GLU A 65 -5.46 1.21 22.31
N CYS A 66 -4.30 1.40 21.67
CA CYS A 66 -4.20 2.09 20.38
C CYS A 66 -4.87 1.29 19.26
N ALA A 67 -4.72 -0.04 19.23
CA ALA A 67 -5.42 -0.89 18.29
C ALA A 67 -6.94 -0.74 18.44
N ALA A 68 -7.46 -0.72 19.67
CA ALA A 68 -8.88 -0.48 19.92
C ALA A 68 -9.38 0.87 19.39
N LEU A 69 -8.56 1.94 19.47
CA LEU A 69 -8.89 3.25 18.87
C LEU A 69 -8.94 3.19 17.34
N ILE A 70 -7.98 2.50 16.71
CA ILE A 70 -7.94 2.30 15.26
C ILE A 70 -9.14 1.49 14.78
N SER A 71 -9.50 0.41 15.50
CA SER A 71 -10.69 -0.40 15.22
C SER A 71 -11.98 0.41 15.40
N ALA A 72 -12.09 1.20 16.48
CA ALA A 72 -13.26 2.06 16.73
C ALA A 72 -13.44 3.14 15.66
N ALA A 73 -12.33 3.62 15.07
CA ALA A 73 -12.36 4.53 13.93
C ALA A 73 -12.70 3.83 12.59
N GLY A 74 -12.87 2.50 12.59
CA GLY A 74 -13.20 1.71 11.40
C GLY A 74 -12.04 1.53 10.41
N LEU A 75 -10.83 2.00 10.74
CA LEU A 75 -9.71 2.10 9.80
C LEU A 75 -9.18 0.73 9.37
N GLU A 76 -9.29 -0.29 10.21
CA GLU A 76 -8.88 -1.66 9.84
C GLU A 76 -9.71 -2.21 8.69
N THR A 77 -11.03 -2.02 8.76
CA THR A 77 -11.95 -2.47 7.72
C THR A 77 -11.76 -1.63 6.44
N GLU A 78 -11.58 -0.32 6.59
CA GLU A 78 -11.25 0.56 5.46
C GLU A 78 -9.94 0.14 4.79
N LEU A 79 -8.89 -0.14 5.55
CA LEU A 79 -7.58 -0.54 5.05
C LEU A 79 -7.65 -1.89 4.32
N LEU A 80 -8.37 -2.86 4.89
CA LEU A 80 -8.60 -4.16 4.23
C LEU A 80 -9.30 -4.00 2.89
N SER A 81 -10.36 -3.17 2.85
CA SER A 81 -11.10 -2.86 1.61
C SER A 81 -10.20 -2.15 0.59
N ALA A 82 -9.42 -1.16 1.02
CA ALA A 82 -8.51 -0.41 0.16
C ALA A 82 -7.39 -1.30 -0.40
N ARG A 83 -6.83 -2.22 0.40
CA ARG A 83 -5.83 -3.21 -0.04
C ARG A 83 -6.42 -4.20 -1.05
N SER A 84 -7.67 -4.62 -0.87
CA SER A 84 -8.38 -5.44 -1.84
C SER A 84 -8.59 -4.70 -3.17
N ALA A 85 -9.03 -3.44 -3.11
CA ALA A 85 -9.19 -2.60 -4.29
C ALA A 85 -7.86 -2.33 -5.02
N LEU A 86 -6.78 -2.10 -4.26
CA LEU A 86 -5.43 -1.95 -4.82
C LEU A 86 -4.99 -3.22 -5.56
N LYS A 87 -5.18 -4.40 -4.96
CA LYS A 87 -4.86 -5.68 -5.61
C LYS A 87 -5.61 -5.85 -6.93
N ILE A 88 -6.91 -5.53 -6.97
CA ILE A 88 -7.70 -5.57 -8.21
C ILE A 88 -7.16 -4.59 -9.25
N ALA A 89 -6.79 -3.37 -8.84
CA ALA A 89 -6.22 -2.38 -9.74
C ALA A 89 -4.85 -2.83 -10.30
N GLU A 90 -4.02 -3.48 -9.49
CA GLU A 90 -2.77 -4.10 -9.92
C GLU A 90 -3.01 -5.21 -10.94
N ASP A 91 -3.97 -6.11 -10.68
CA ASP A 91 -4.33 -7.20 -11.60
C ASP A 91 -4.77 -6.64 -12.97
N HIS A 92 -5.60 -5.60 -12.98
CA HIS A 92 -6.02 -4.94 -14.22
C HIS A 92 -4.85 -4.26 -14.95
N LEU A 93 -3.94 -3.62 -14.22
CA LEU A 93 -2.77 -2.96 -14.82
C LEU A 93 -1.77 -3.98 -15.39
N ILE A 94 -1.57 -5.11 -14.72
CA ILE A 94 -0.77 -6.23 -15.22
C ILE A 94 -1.41 -6.83 -16.46
N ALA A 95 -2.71 -7.09 -16.46
CA ALA A 95 -3.43 -7.61 -17.62
C ALA A 95 -3.30 -6.66 -18.82
N TYR A 96 -3.42 -5.35 -18.59
CA TYR A 96 -3.14 -4.34 -19.62
C TYR A 96 -1.70 -4.43 -20.13
N GLY A 97 -0.69 -4.47 -19.27
CA GLY A 97 0.72 -4.60 -19.68
C GLY A 97 0.98 -5.87 -20.51
N LEU A 98 0.41 -7.00 -20.13
CA LEU A 98 0.53 -8.27 -20.85
C LEU A 98 -0.17 -8.24 -22.21
N SER A 99 -1.30 -7.52 -22.34
CA SER A 99 -2.00 -7.35 -23.61
C SER A 99 -1.15 -6.64 -24.67
N LEU A 100 -0.19 -5.82 -24.24
CA LEU A 100 0.76 -5.12 -25.11
C LEU A 100 2.00 -5.96 -25.45
N ALA A 101 2.26 -7.02 -24.68
CA ALA A 101 3.41 -7.89 -24.92
C ALA A 101 3.24 -8.67 -26.25
N PRO A 102 4.34 -8.90 -27.01
CA PRO A 102 4.31 -9.74 -28.20
C PRO A 102 3.77 -11.14 -27.91
N ALA A 103 2.99 -11.70 -28.83
CA ALA A 103 2.33 -13.01 -28.64
C ALA A 103 3.30 -14.14 -28.26
N GLY A 104 4.51 -14.15 -28.84
CA GLY A 104 5.54 -15.16 -28.55
C GLY A 104 6.08 -15.13 -27.12
N VAL A 105 5.90 -14.04 -26.38
CA VAL A 105 6.40 -13.88 -24.99
C VAL A 105 5.24 -13.81 -23.97
N ARG A 106 4.04 -13.41 -24.43
CA ARG A 106 2.86 -13.21 -23.58
C ARG A 106 2.50 -14.42 -22.72
N ALA A 107 2.39 -15.61 -23.32
CA ALA A 107 2.00 -16.82 -22.58
C ALA A 107 2.99 -17.19 -21.46
N THR A 108 4.29 -16.99 -21.71
CA THR A 108 5.34 -17.20 -20.70
C THR A 108 5.20 -16.20 -19.55
N LEU A 109 4.96 -14.92 -19.87
CA LEU A 109 4.78 -13.88 -18.86
C LEU A 109 3.49 -14.07 -18.06
N GLU A 110 2.38 -14.42 -18.68
CA GLU A 110 1.10 -14.73 -18.02
C GLU A 110 1.27 -15.82 -16.95
N LYS A 111 1.94 -16.92 -17.30
CA LYS A 111 2.25 -17.99 -16.34
C LYS A 111 3.18 -17.49 -15.22
N ALA A 112 4.17 -16.68 -15.57
CA ALA A 112 5.15 -16.19 -14.59
C ALA A 112 4.53 -15.20 -13.57
N VAL A 113 3.63 -14.31 -13.98
CA VAL A 113 2.99 -13.34 -13.06
C VAL A 113 2.07 -14.00 -12.03
N GLN A 114 1.58 -15.22 -12.29
CA GLN A 114 0.72 -15.97 -11.36
C GLN A 114 1.51 -16.60 -10.21
N HIS A 115 2.76 -16.99 -10.46
CA HIS A 115 3.54 -17.79 -9.51
C HIS A 115 4.83 -17.12 -9.01
N ASN A 116 5.23 -16.00 -9.63
CA ASN A 116 6.47 -15.31 -9.27
C ASN A 116 6.18 -13.84 -8.92
N ALA A 117 6.28 -13.52 -7.63
CA ALA A 117 6.04 -12.17 -7.10
C ALA A 117 7.00 -11.12 -7.69
N ALA A 118 8.27 -11.48 -7.92
CA ALA A 118 9.25 -10.56 -8.52
C ALA A 118 8.91 -10.25 -9.98
N THR A 119 8.47 -11.25 -10.75
CA THR A 119 7.99 -11.03 -12.13
C THR A 119 6.73 -10.19 -12.14
N ARG A 120 5.77 -10.49 -11.25
CA ARG A 120 4.53 -9.70 -11.09
C ARG A 120 4.84 -8.22 -10.82
N ALA A 121 5.72 -7.94 -9.87
CA ALA A 121 6.14 -6.58 -9.52
C ALA A 121 6.81 -5.85 -10.70
N LYS A 122 7.69 -6.54 -11.45
CA LYS A 122 8.33 -5.98 -12.64
C LYS A 122 7.34 -5.64 -13.75
N VAL A 123 6.37 -6.51 -14.02
CA VAL A 123 5.34 -6.26 -15.04
C VAL A 123 4.45 -5.08 -14.63
N LEU A 124 4.03 -5.04 -13.36
CA LEU A 124 3.25 -3.92 -12.81
C LEU A 124 3.99 -2.59 -12.96
N ASP A 125 5.26 -2.54 -12.56
CA ASP A 125 6.09 -1.34 -12.64
C ASP A 125 6.33 -0.88 -14.09
N LEU A 126 6.61 -1.81 -15.01
CA LEU A 126 6.75 -1.49 -16.44
C LEU A 126 5.43 -0.98 -17.04
N ALA A 127 4.31 -1.63 -16.76
CA ALA A 127 2.99 -1.21 -17.21
C ALA A 127 2.61 0.16 -16.64
N PHE A 128 3.00 0.43 -15.39
CA PHE A 128 2.78 1.72 -14.75
C PHE A 128 3.62 2.84 -15.37
N ARG A 129 4.88 2.58 -15.70
CA ARG A 129 5.81 3.58 -16.27
C ARG A 129 5.63 3.83 -17.77
N LEU A 130 4.80 3.02 -18.45
CA LEU A 130 4.53 3.12 -19.87
C LEU A 130 3.92 4.50 -20.23
N ASP A 131 4.51 5.16 -21.24
CA ASP A 131 3.87 6.31 -21.88
C ASP A 131 2.85 5.79 -22.91
N VAL A 132 1.57 5.89 -22.59
CA VAL A 132 0.53 5.29 -23.44
C VAL A 132 0.35 6.00 -24.77
N SER A 133 0.95 7.18 -24.96
CA SER A 133 0.99 7.85 -26.27
C SER A 133 1.83 7.09 -27.31
N THR A 134 2.68 6.15 -26.88
CA THR A 134 3.49 5.32 -27.78
C THR A 134 2.83 3.99 -28.12
N VAL A 135 1.59 3.77 -27.67
CA VAL A 135 0.82 2.55 -27.93
C VAL A 135 -0.23 2.88 -28.98
N SER A 136 -0.19 2.16 -30.12
CA SER A 136 -1.25 2.26 -31.12
C SER A 136 -2.57 1.74 -30.54
N ALA A 137 -3.66 2.50 -30.76
CA ALA A 137 -5.01 2.15 -30.31
C ALA A 137 -5.50 0.80 -30.86
#